data_AF-A0A1M5DKF8-F1
#
_entry.id   AF-A0A1M5DKF8-F1
#
_cell.length_a   1.000
_cell.length_b   1.000
_cell.length_c   1.000
_cell.angle_alpha   90.00
_cell.angle_beta   90.00
_cell.angle_gamma   90.00
#
_symmetry.space_group_name_H-M   'P 1'
#
loop_
_entity.id
_entity.type
_entity.pdbx_description
1 polymer ?
#
loop_
_entity_poly.entity_id
_entity_poly.type
_entity_poly.pdbx_seq_one_letter_code
_entity_poly.pdbx_strand_id
1 'polypeptide(L)'
;MKKLLVIIFFQLATIAVFAQTDTSKIEQYCQLIATPRLFSNKVTIDIDFGEEKSFWSDDRLRTYDGKLKKFNTIIDALNFMGKQGWVFINAYPVHNGSSDIYHYGFKKLFYQSQTQGGNLQVVRF
;
A
#
# COMPACT_ATOMS: atom_id res chain seq x y z
N MET A 1 49.25 29.00 -7.78
CA MET A 1 48.35 28.94 -6.61
C MET A 1 46.87 29.10 -6.98
N LYS A 2 46.46 30.10 -7.77
CA LYS A 2 45.05 30.30 -8.17
C LYS A 2 44.41 29.10 -8.91
N LYS A 3 45.15 28.42 -9.80
CA LYS A 3 44.68 27.23 -10.52
C LYS A 3 44.42 26.02 -9.60
N LEU A 4 45.16 25.90 -8.50
CA LEU A 4 45.00 24.81 -7.53
C LEU A 4 43.72 24.99 -6.70
N LEU A 5 43.41 26.23 -6.32
CA LEU A 5 42.18 26.56 -5.59
C LEU A 5 40.91 26.26 -6.41
N VAL A 6 40.94 26.48 -7.72
CA VAL A 6 39.81 26.18 -8.61
C VAL A 6 39.54 24.67 -8.69
N ILE A 7 40.59 23.85 -8.73
CA ILE A 7 40.46 22.38 -8.77
C ILE A 7 39.88 21.84 -7.46
N ILE A 8 40.36 22.35 -6.31
CA ILE A 8 39.86 21.95 -5.00
C ILE A 8 38.38 22.33 -4.83
N PHE A 9 38.00 23.54 -5.28
CA PHE A 9 36.60 23.98 -5.28
C PHE A 9 35.70 23.07 -6.13
N PHE A 10 36.20 22.62 -7.29
CA PHE A 10 35.44 21.72 -8.16
C PHE A 10 35.29 20.31 -7.57
N GLN A 11 36.30 19.81 -6.84
CA GLN A 11 36.23 18.51 -6.15
C GLN A 11 35.31 18.54 -4.92
N LEU A 12 35.25 19.65 -4.20
CA LEU A 12 34.31 19.83 -3.08
C LEU A 12 32.86 19.90 -3.55
N ALA A 13 32.61 20.45 -4.75
CA ALA A 13 31.26 20.54 -5.32
C ALA A 13 30.63 19.18 -5.63
N THR A 14 31.43 18.14 -5.91
CA THR A 14 30.92 16.80 -6.23
C THR A 14 30.49 15.98 -5.01
N ILE A 15 30.94 16.33 -3.80
CA ILE A 15 30.65 15.56 -2.57
C ILE A 15 29.20 15.79 -2.10
N ALA A 16 28.55 16.86 -2.56
CA ALA A 16 27.17 17.21 -2.19
C ALA A 16 26.08 16.55 -3.06
N VAL A 17 26.46 15.71 -4.04
CA VAL A 17 25.50 15.12 -4.98
C VAL A 17 24.98 13.78 -4.46
N PHE A 18 24.00 13.83 -3.54
CA PHE A 18 23.19 12.67 -3.15
C PHE A 18 21.98 12.55 -4.10
N ALA A 19 22.17 12.01 -5.30
CA ALA A 19 21.12 11.95 -6.34
C ALA A 19 20.49 10.56 -6.55
N GLN A 20 20.93 9.52 -5.83
CA GLN A 20 20.44 8.16 -6.04
C GLN A 20 19.28 7.85 -5.09
N THR A 21 18.09 8.38 -5.41
CA THR A 21 16.85 7.86 -4.81
C THR A 21 16.49 6.56 -5.52
N ASP A 22 16.36 5.47 -4.77
CA ASP A 22 15.88 4.21 -5.32
C ASP A 22 14.44 4.38 -5.83
N THR A 23 14.28 4.25 -7.15
CA THR A 23 12.98 4.36 -7.86
C THR A 23 12.39 2.99 -8.19
N SER A 24 13.03 1.91 -7.75
CA SER A 24 12.50 0.56 -7.91
C SER A 24 11.11 0.47 -7.28
N LYS A 25 10.24 -0.26 -7.95
CA LYS A 25 8.88 -0.51 -7.51
C LYS A 25 8.72 -1.98 -7.20
N ILE A 26 8.06 -2.26 -6.09
CA ILE A 26 7.66 -3.61 -5.72
C ILE A 26 6.15 -3.73 -5.77
N GLU A 27 5.67 -4.91 -6.16
CA GLU A 27 4.26 -5.25 -6.09
C GLU A 27 3.93 -5.71 -4.68
N GLN A 28 2.91 -5.11 -4.07
CA GLN A 28 2.28 -5.64 -2.88
C GLN A 28 0.86 -6.10 -3.20
N TYR A 29 0.41 -7.06 -2.43
CA TYR A 29 -0.83 -7.79 -2.66
C TYR A 29 -1.74 -7.65 -1.45
N CYS A 30 -3.05 -7.63 -1.70
CA CYS A 30 -4.03 -7.75 -0.65
C CYS A 30 -5.24 -8.54 -1.16
N GLN A 31 -6.01 -9.07 -0.22
CA GLN A 31 -7.24 -9.78 -0.49
C GLN A 31 -8.41 -9.06 0.17
N LEU A 32 -9.46 -8.80 -0.60
CA LEU A 32 -10.75 -8.36 -0.06
C LEU A 32 -11.66 -9.58 0.08
N ILE A 33 -12.18 -9.80 1.28
CA ILE A 33 -13.04 -10.91 1.65
C ILE A 33 -14.45 -10.35 1.88
N ALA A 34 -15.40 -10.81 1.08
CA ALA A 34 -16.79 -10.40 1.15
C ALA A 34 -17.65 -11.56 1.67
N THR A 35 -18.15 -11.39 2.89
CA THR A 35 -18.99 -12.38 3.58
C THR A 35 -20.45 -11.90 3.61
N PRO A 36 -21.39 -12.57 2.91
CA PRO A 36 -22.81 -12.26 3.00
C PRO A 36 -23.31 -12.44 4.43
N ARG A 37 -24.15 -11.52 4.93
CA ARG A 37 -24.81 -11.71 6.23
C ARG A 37 -26.05 -12.56 6.07
N LEU A 38 -26.18 -13.59 6.89
CA LEU A 38 -27.40 -14.38 6.96
C LEU A 38 -28.60 -13.46 7.26
N PHE A 39 -29.69 -13.64 6.51
CA PHE A 39 -30.95 -12.89 6.64
C PHE A 39 -30.88 -11.39 6.34
N SER A 40 -29.87 -10.92 5.59
CA SER A 40 -29.78 -9.52 5.15
C SER A 40 -29.10 -9.38 3.79
N ASN A 41 -29.46 -8.34 3.03
CA ASN A 41 -28.74 -7.94 1.80
C ASN A 41 -27.40 -7.23 2.09
N LYS A 42 -26.94 -7.26 3.34
CA LYS A 42 -25.70 -6.62 3.77
C LYS A 42 -24.53 -7.60 3.65
N VAL A 43 -23.37 -7.05 3.34
CA VAL A 43 -22.11 -7.80 3.25
C VAL A 43 -21.14 -7.26 4.29
N THR A 44 -20.40 -8.15 4.93
CA THR A 44 -19.22 -7.78 5.73
C THR A 44 -18.01 -7.84 4.81
N ILE A 45 -17.22 -6.76 4.79
CA ILE A 45 -16.03 -6.64 3.95
C ILE A 45 -14.82 -6.54 4.87
N ASP A 46 -13.88 -7.45 4.67
CA ASP A 46 -12.58 -7.46 5.34
C ASP A 46 -11.48 -7.36 4.28
N ILE A 47 -10.37 -6.71 4.61
CA ILE A 47 -9.22 -6.62 3.71
C ILE A 47 -8.01 -7.18 4.45
N ASP A 48 -7.45 -8.25 3.90
CA ASP A 48 -6.26 -8.92 4.38
C ASP A 48 -5.04 -8.47 3.55
N PHE A 49 -4.04 -7.93 4.23
CA PHE A 49 -2.76 -7.50 3.64
C PHE A 49 -1.61 -8.49 3.93
N GLY A 50 -1.90 -9.63 4.57
CA GLY A 50 -0.92 -10.61 5.04
C GLY A 50 -0.38 -10.29 6.44
N GLU A 51 0.28 -11.29 7.06
CA GLU A 51 0.95 -11.13 8.35
C GLU A 51 2.39 -10.63 8.14
N GLU A 52 2.60 -9.32 8.15
CA GLU A 52 3.92 -8.77 8.47
C GLU A 52 3.83 -7.73 9.59
N LYS A 53 4.19 -8.19 10.78
CA LYS A 53 4.41 -7.44 12.03
C LYS A 53 5.54 -6.42 11.88
N SER A 54 5.45 -5.41 11.02
CA SER A 54 6.25 -4.18 11.13
C SER A 54 5.88 -3.12 10.08
N PHE A 55 5.58 -3.52 8.84
CA PHE A 55 5.62 -2.57 7.71
C PHE A 55 4.42 -1.63 7.59
N TRP A 56 3.31 -1.96 8.28
CA TRP A 56 2.10 -1.14 8.36
C TRP A 56 1.96 -0.41 9.70
N SER A 57 3.05 -0.36 10.48
CA SER A 57 3.12 0.40 11.74
C SER A 57 3.21 1.92 11.50
N ASP A 58 3.42 2.37 10.26
CA ASP A 58 3.10 3.74 9.90
C ASP A 58 1.58 3.87 9.92
N ASP A 59 1.10 4.54 10.97
CA ASP A 59 -0.30 4.80 11.28
C ASP A 59 -1.09 5.32 10.09
N ARG A 60 -0.48 5.72 8.97
CA ARG A 60 -1.12 6.29 7.77
C ARG A 60 -2.07 5.34 7.03
N LEU A 61 -1.90 4.02 7.13
CA LEU A 61 -2.90 3.06 6.64
C LEU A 61 -3.86 2.58 7.73
N ARG A 62 -3.50 2.72 9.02
CA ARG A 62 -4.47 2.70 10.14
C ARG A 62 -5.31 3.98 10.21
N THR A 63 -4.84 5.05 9.58
CA THR A 63 -5.54 6.32 9.32
C THR A 63 -6.40 6.20 8.06
N TYR A 64 -6.81 4.98 7.68
CA TYR A 64 -8.15 4.76 7.15
C TYR A 64 -9.17 4.74 8.31
N ASP A 65 -9.14 5.84 9.07
CA ASP A 65 -10.07 6.30 10.10
C ASP A 65 -10.45 5.34 11.25
N GLY A 66 -9.80 4.19 11.45
CA GLY A 66 -10.09 3.27 12.57
C GLY A 66 -11.58 2.85 12.72
N LYS A 67 -12.42 3.27 11.77
CA LYS A 67 -13.84 3.04 11.67
C LYS A 67 -13.95 2.10 10.51
N LEU A 68 -14.33 0.87 10.82
CA LEU A 68 -14.87 -0.09 9.86
C LEU A 68 -15.76 0.67 8.87
N LYS A 69 -15.23 0.98 7.68
CA LYS A 69 -16.00 1.66 6.65
C LYS A 69 -17.05 0.65 6.22
N LYS A 70 -18.30 0.88 6.64
CA LYS A 70 -19.40 0.01 6.31
C LYS A 70 -19.70 0.18 4.82
N PHE A 71 -19.33 -0.82 4.03
CA PHE A 71 -19.77 -0.93 2.66
C PHE A 71 -21.17 -1.54 2.65
N ASN A 72 -22.09 -0.95 1.88
CA ASN A 72 -23.43 -1.50 1.73
C ASN A 72 -23.44 -2.61 0.66
N THR A 73 -22.54 -2.51 -0.33
CA THR A 73 -22.40 -3.48 -1.42
C THR A 73 -20.94 -3.84 -1.65
N ILE A 74 -20.70 -5.00 -2.27
CA ILE A 74 -19.36 -5.41 -2.73
C ILE A 74 -18.79 -4.37 -3.70
N ILE A 75 -19.62 -3.87 -4.61
CA ILE A 75 -19.22 -2.87 -5.62
C ILE A 75 -18.71 -1.58 -4.97
N ASP A 76 -19.33 -1.12 -3.87
CA ASP A 76 -18.82 0.05 -3.13
C ASP A 76 -17.39 -0.17 -2.61
N ALA A 77 -17.10 -1.41 -2.18
CA ALA A 77 -15.77 -1.80 -1.73
C ALA A 77 -14.79 -1.90 -2.90
N LEU A 78 -15.18 -2.47 -4.05
CA LEU A 78 -14.33 -2.53 -5.24
C LEU A 78 -14.00 -1.12 -5.77
N ASN A 79 -15.00 -0.23 -5.83
CA ASN A 79 -14.80 1.17 -6.21
C ASN A 79 -13.85 1.90 -5.26
N PHE A 80 -13.97 1.59 -3.96
CA PHE A 80 -13.04 2.11 -2.96
C PHE A 80 -11.61 1.62 -3.19
N MET A 81 -11.40 0.33 -3.44
CA MET A 81 -10.08 -0.24 -3.77
C MET A 81 -9.48 0.44 -5.00
N GLY A 82 -10.27 0.62 -6.06
CA GLY A 82 -9.86 1.35 -7.27
C GLY A 82 -9.45 2.80 -6.98
N LYS A 83 -10.23 3.53 -6.15
CA LYS A 83 -9.88 4.90 -5.72
C LYS A 83 -8.57 4.96 -4.93
N GLN A 84 -8.21 3.88 -4.24
CA GLN A 84 -6.94 3.76 -3.51
C GLN A 84 -5.76 3.33 -4.41
N GLY A 85 -5.99 3.12 -5.70
CA GLY A 85 -4.95 2.70 -6.65
C GLY A 85 -4.64 1.21 -6.58
N TRP A 86 -5.51 0.40 -5.99
CA TRP A 86 -5.43 -1.06 -6.08
C TRP A 86 -5.98 -1.53 -7.42
N VAL A 87 -5.24 -2.43 -8.06
CA VAL A 87 -5.60 -3.06 -9.34
C VAL A 87 -6.16 -4.44 -9.06
N PHE A 88 -7.37 -4.70 -9.55
CA PHE A 88 -8.02 -6.00 -9.46
C PHE A 88 -7.24 -7.06 -10.26
N ILE A 89 -7.03 -8.23 -9.67
CA ILE A 89 -6.31 -9.36 -10.28
C ILE A 89 -7.28 -10.50 -10.61
N ASN A 90 -7.98 -10.99 -9.59
CA ASN A 90 -8.83 -12.17 -9.68
C ASN A 90 -9.91 -12.17 -8.61
N ALA A 91 -10.95 -12.97 -8.81
CA ALA A 91 -11.95 -13.26 -7.79
C ALA A 91 -12.32 -14.74 -7.81
N TYR A 92 -12.61 -15.31 -6.64
CA TYR A 92 -13.06 -16.69 -6.51
C TYR A 92 -13.97 -16.85 -5.28
N PRO A 93 -15.00 -17.71 -5.36
CA PRO A 93 -15.80 -18.06 -4.20
C PRO A 93 -15.10 -19.15 -3.36
N VAL A 94 -15.32 -19.10 -2.06
CA VAL A 94 -14.99 -20.16 -1.10
C VAL A 94 -16.28 -20.59 -0.44
N HIS A 95 -16.66 -21.84 -0.66
CA HIS A 95 -17.89 -22.40 -0.13
C HIS A 95 -17.71 -22.80 1.34
N ASN A 96 -18.44 -22.17 2.24
CA ASN A 96 -18.44 -22.47 3.66
C ASN A 96 -19.78 -23.10 4.07
N GLY A 97 -20.08 -24.26 3.51
CA GLY A 97 -21.25 -25.10 3.80
C GLY A 97 -22.60 -24.49 3.41
N SER A 98 -23.03 -23.44 4.11
CA SER A 98 -24.33 -22.77 3.89
C SER A 98 -24.22 -21.41 3.21
N SER A 99 -23.01 -20.91 2.98
CA SER A 99 -22.78 -19.61 2.34
C SER A 99 -21.51 -19.60 1.49
N ASP A 100 -21.54 -18.79 0.44
CA ASP A 100 -20.38 -18.50 -0.40
C ASP A 100 -19.72 -17.22 0.09
N ILE A 101 -18.43 -17.31 0.41
CA ILE A 101 -17.58 -16.16 0.73
C ILE A 101 -16.82 -15.80 -0.55
N TYR A 102 -16.87 -14.53 -0.95
CA TYR A 102 -16.20 -14.09 -2.18
C TYR A 102 -14.86 -13.44 -1.84
N HIS A 103 -13.79 -13.97 -2.42
CA HIS A 103 -12.44 -13.45 -2.28
C HIS A 103 -12.04 -12.70 -3.56
N TYR A 104 -11.45 -11.52 -3.40
CA TYR A 104 -10.97 -10.67 -4.49
C TYR A 104 -9.50 -10.33 -4.26
N GLY A 105 -8.62 -10.72 -5.18
CA GLY A 105 -7.20 -10.39 -5.13
C GLY A 105 -6.90 -9.06 -5.81
N PHE A 106 -6.04 -8.27 -5.18
CA PHE A 106 -5.58 -6.99 -5.68
C PHE A 106 -4.07 -6.85 -5.59
N LYS A 107 -3.50 -6.01 -6.45
CA LYS A 107 -2.11 -5.55 -6.34
C LYS A 107 -1.99 -4.04 -6.44
N LYS A 108 -0.92 -3.52 -5.87
CA LYS A 108 -0.51 -2.12 -6.03
C LYS A 108 1.01 -2.03 -6.03
N LEU A 109 1.54 -1.12 -6.85
CA LEU A 109 2.97 -0.83 -6.88
C LEU A 109 3.32 0.21 -5.82
N PHE A 110 4.36 -0.08 -5.04
CA PHE A 110 4.95 0.82 -4.06
C PHE A 110 6.42 1.04 -4.39
N TYR A 111 6.96 2.21 -4.06
CA TYR A 111 8.41 2.40 -4.16
C TYR A 111 9.10 1.57 -3.08
N GLN A 112 10.19 0.89 -3.43
CA GLN A 112 10.94 0.04 -2.48
C GLN A 112 11.43 0.83 -1.26
N SER A 113 11.73 2.12 -1.46
CA SER A 113 12.07 3.07 -0.38
C SER A 113 10.96 3.25 0.64
N GLN A 114 9.68 3.09 0.25
CA GLN A 114 8.53 3.16 1.14
C GLN A 114 8.30 1.86 1.92
N THR A 115 8.90 0.76 1.48
CA THR A 115 8.63 -0.58 2.03
C THR A 115 9.77 -1.10 2.90
N GLN A 116 10.97 -0.55 2.82
CA GLN A 116 12.14 -0.97 3.62
C GLN A 116 12.43 -0.06 4.85
N GLY A 117 11.61 0.96 5.09
CA GLY A 117 11.87 1.98 6.11
C GLY A 117 11.21 1.72 7.45
N GLY A 118 11.79 0.87 8.30
CA GLY A 118 11.55 0.92 9.75
C GLY A 118 12.06 2.19 10.44
N ASN A 119 12.64 3.12 9.68
CA ASN A 119 12.95 4.46 10.12
C ASN A 119 13.27 5.38 8.93
N LEU A 120 12.93 6.65 9.11
CA LEU A 120 13.41 7.86 8.42
C LEU A 120 12.61 8.45 7.25
N GLN A 121 12.09 9.64 7.60
CA GLN A 121 11.94 10.87 6.82
C GLN A 121 10.70 10.99 5.95
N VAL A 122 9.65 11.43 6.65
CA VAL A 122 8.57 12.28 6.15
C VAL A 122 9.12 13.37 5.23
N VAL A 123 9.01 13.17 3.91
CA VAL A 123 8.97 14.30 2.98
C VAL A 123 7.60 14.94 3.15
N ARG A 124 7.59 16.03 3.90
CA ARG A 124 6.47 16.97 3.99
C ARG A 124 6.33 17.64 2.62
N PHE A 125 5.11 17.64 2.09
CA PHE A 125 4.68 18.70 1.19
C PHE A 125 4.25 19.89 2.04
#